data_AF-A0A838HBW3-F1
#
_entry.id   AF-A0A838HBW3-F1
#
_cell.length_a   1.000
_cell.length_b   1.000
_cell.length_c   1.000
_cell.angle_alpha   90.00
_cell.angle_beta   90.00
_cell.angle_gamma   90.00
#
_symmetry.space_group_name_H-M   'P 1'
#
loop_
_entity.id
_entity.type
_entity.pdbx_description
1 polymer ?
#
loop_
_entity_poly.entity_id
_entity_poly.type
_entity_poly.pdbx_seq_one_letter_code
_entity_poly.pdbx_strand_id
1 'polypeptide(L)'
;MEGPLTVSPTPQAIPPLAVPSVPRVPGATDLILEPSYARCGASPAEQLDALGELVGALSESHSLGKIFSLLARRLKALLDPDVVQVWMVDREAQELHQVLTLVDDEHRLAAVLAEHKIEELATSTFSSAEAVRTRQIVVRRATEAVPARTAEIMAAGRIEMTLSIPLLLGEQIHGVVNMMFRHACSFEVEDLRFFDALGRTVSVAIQNAELLESISRERRWLRTILEELPTAVIMAEGDEGRLTHTNKAFQRMLGAVDGMSLRDIPERFGITDPRTGAMFEWKDLALARALFRGEASSGEFQVRGDDG
;
A
#
# COMPACT_ATOMS: atom_id res chain seq x y z
N MET A 1 -5.70 21.01 -40.70
CA MET A 1 -5.95 19.56 -40.63
C MET A 1 -5.29 19.04 -39.38
N GLU A 2 -6.00 19.08 -38.26
CA GLU A 2 -5.58 18.44 -37.01
C GLU A 2 -6.48 17.22 -36.83
N GLY A 3 -5.88 16.05 -36.67
CA GLY A 3 -6.58 14.80 -36.39
C GLY A 3 -6.98 14.72 -34.90
N PRO A 4 -8.07 14.02 -34.56
CA PRO A 4 -8.57 14.01 -33.19
C PRO A 4 -7.69 13.16 -32.26
N LEU A 5 -7.44 13.70 -31.07
CA LEU A 5 -6.84 13.01 -29.93
C LEU A 5 -7.75 11.87 -29.46
N THR A 6 -7.24 10.65 -29.55
CA THR A 6 -7.87 9.44 -29.02
C THR A 6 -7.78 9.42 -27.49
N VAL A 7 -8.94 9.44 -26.85
CA VAL A 7 -9.10 9.28 -25.40
C VAL A 7 -8.79 7.84 -25.01
N SER A 8 -7.94 7.67 -24.00
CA SER A 8 -7.55 6.39 -23.40
C SER A 8 -8.78 5.63 -22.87
N PRO A 9 -8.90 4.30 -23.05
CA PRO A 9 -10.07 3.55 -22.62
C PRO A 9 -10.12 3.41 -21.09
N THR A 10 -11.32 3.58 -20.55
CA THR A 10 -11.74 3.27 -19.17
C THR A 10 -11.27 1.86 -18.75
N PRO A 11 -10.95 1.61 -17.46
CA PRO A 11 -10.47 0.31 -17.01
C PRO A 11 -11.54 -0.77 -17.26
N GLN A 12 -11.24 -1.74 -18.13
CA GLN A 12 -12.08 -2.91 -18.31
C GLN A 12 -12.01 -3.77 -17.06
N ALA A 13 -13.18 -4.14 -16.53
CA ALA A 13 -13.29 -5.15 -15.49
C ALA A 13 -12.71 -6.48 -16.00
N ILE A 14 -11.71 -7.00 -15.28
CA ILE A 14 -11.06 -8.28 -15.60
C ILE A 14 -12.06 -9.41 -15.27
N PRO A 15 -12.31 -10.36 -16.20
CA PRO A 15 -13.16 -11.52 -15.91
C PRO A 15 -12.53 -12.39 -14.81
N PRO A 16 -13.33 -13.10 -14.00
CA PRO A 16 -12.80 -13.97 -12.95
C PRO A 16 -11.82 -14.99 -13.54
N LEU A 17 -10.66 -15.14 -12.88
CA LEU A 17 -9.64 -16.13 -13.22
C LEU A 17 -10.30 -17.51 -13.36
N ALA A 18 -10.17 -18.11 -14.55
CA ALA A 18 -10.62 -19.48 -14.78
C ALA A 18 -9.69 -20.43 -14.00
N VAL A 19 -10.16 -20.84 -12.81
CA VAL A 19 -9.46 -21.82 -11.98
C VAL A 19 -9.57 -23.19 -12.66
N PRO A 20 -8.47 -23.87 -13.02
CA PRO A 20 -8.56 -25.26 -13.44
C PRO A 20 -9.20 -26.06 -12.30
N SER A 21 -10.16 -26.92 -12.61
CA SER A 21 -10.89 -27.71 -11.61
C SER A 21 -9.95 -28.66 -10.88
N VAL A 22 -9.38 -28.17 -9.78
CA VAL A 22 -8.73 -28.98 -8.76
C VAL A 22 -9.81 -29.89 -8.17
N PRO A 23 -9.58 -31.21 -8.04
CA PRO A 23 -10.54 -32.10 -7.41
C PRO A 23 -10.91 -31.52 -6.04
N ARG A 24 -12.21 -31.38 -5.79
CA ARG A 24 -12.77 -30.87 -4.54
C ARG A 24 -12.25 -31.76 -3.40
N VAL A 25 -11.21 -31.30 -2.71
CA VAL A 25 -10.81 -31.83 -1.41
C VAL A 25 -12.00 -31.55 -0.46
N PRO A 26 -12.38 -32.47 0.44
CA PRO A 26 -13.48 -32.24 1.38
C PRO A 26 -13.35 -30.87 2.02
N GLY A 27 -14.48 -30.15 2.17
CA GLY A 27 -14.48 -28.75 2.58
C GLY A 27 -13.69 -28.54 3.88
N ALA A 28 -12.98 -27.42 3.97
CA ALA A 28 -12.14 -27.05 5.12
C ALA A 28 -12.82 -27.32 6.48
N THR A 29 -14.14 -27.22 6.55
CA THR A 29 -14.96 -27.51 7.73
C THR A 29 -14.76 -28.91 8.33
N ASP A 30 -14.48 -29.94 7.53
CA ASP A 30 -14.34 -31.33 8.02
C ASP A 30 -12.94 -31.63 8.60
N LEU A 31 -11.92 -30.82 8.26
CA LEU A 31 -10.53 -30.98 8.71
C LEU A 31 -10.20 -30.15 9.97
N ILE A 32 -11.11 -29.30 10.40
CA ILE A 32 -10.85 -28.27 11.43
C ILE A 32 -11.27 -28.73 12.82
N LEU A 33 -12.24 -29.64 12.93
CA LEU A 33 -12.82 -30.13 14.18
C LEU A 33 -12.42 -31.59 14.46
N GLU A 34 -11.11 -31.87 14.53
CA GLU A 34 -10.65 -33.17 15.02
C GLU A 34 -10.40 -33.14 16.53
N PRO A 35 -11.20 -33.84 17.36
CA PRO A 35 -11.05 -33.85 18.82
C PRO A 35 -9.77 -34.56 19.32
N SER A 36 -8.99 -35.14 18.41
CA SER A 36 -7.70 -35.79 18.67
C SER A 36 -6.57 -34.79 18.95
N TYR A 37 -6.72 -33.52 18.57
CA TYR A 37 -5.69 -32.49 18.72
C TYR A 37 -6.04 -31.47 19.81
N ALA A 38 -5.02 -30.98 20.50
CA ALA A 38 -5.16 -29.85 21.42
C ALA A 38 -5.58 -28.57 20.67
N ARG A 39 -6.37 -27.72 21.33
CA ARG A 39 -6.82 -26.43 20.79
C ARG A 39 -5.64 -25.44 20.73
N CYS A 40 -5.41 -24.85 19.56
CA CYS A 40 -4.44 -23.75 19.38
C CYS A 40 -5.07 -22.35 19.54
N GLY A 41 -6.38 -22.23 19.36
CA GLY A 41 -7.06 -20.94 19.44
C GLY A 41 -6.98 -20.31 20.83
N ALA A 42 -6.60 -19.04 20.88
CA ALA A 42 -6.71 -18.22 22.09
C ALA A 42 -8.17 -18.06 22.52
N SER A 43 -8.40 -17.68 23.77
CA SER A 43 -9.76 -17.44 24.27
C SER A 43 -10.44 -16.30 23.50
N PRO A 44 -11.79 -16.26 23.42
CA PRO A 44 -12.51 -15.17 22.75
C PRO A 44 -12.15 -13.78 23.29
N ALA A 45 -11.80 -13.67 24.57
CA ALA A 45 -11.36 -12.42 25.18
C ALA A 45 -9.97 -12.00 24.66
N GLU A 46 -9.01 -12.92 24.60
CA GLU A 46 -7.68 -12.66 24.05
C GLU A 46 -7.73 -12.33 22.55
N GLN A 47 -8.61 -13.02 21.80
CA GLN A 47 -8.84 -12.73 20.38
C GLN A 47 -9.39 -11.30 20.16
N LEU A 48 -10.37 -10.89 20.96
CA LEU A 48 -10.95 -9.56 20.86
C LEU A 48 -9.95 -8.47 21.25
N ASP A 49 -9.18 -8.70 22.31
CA ASP A 49 -8.12 -7.79 22.76
C ASP A 49 -7.04 -7.63 21.69
N ALA A 50 -6.55 -8.75 21.13
CA ALA A 50 -5.57 -8.74 20.06
C ALA A 50 -6.07 -8.01 18.81
N LEU A 51 -7.34 -8.18 18.44
CA LEU A 51 -7.93 -7.45 17.32
C LEU A 51 -8.02 -5.94 17.61
N GLY A 52 -8.46 -5.56 18.81
CA GLY A 52 -8.56 -4.15 19.22
C GLY A 52 -7.20 -3.45 19.22
N GLU A 53 -6.17 -4.09 19.78
CA GLU A 53 -4.80 -3.58 19.76
C GLU A 53 -4.25 -3.46 18.34
N LEU A 54 -4.52 -4.44 17.46
CA LEU A 54 -4.13 -4.39 16.05
C LEU A 54 -4.80 -3.20 15.36
N VAL A 55 -6.12 -3.02 15.50
CA VAL A 55 -6.84 -1.90 14.89
C VAL A 55 -6.25 -0.56 15.35
N GLY A 56 -5.99 -0.40 16.65
CA GLY A 56 -5.41 0.82 17.20
C GLY A 56 -4.04 1.13 16.60
N ALA A 57 -3.13 0.16 16.62
CA ALA A 57 -1.77 0.36 16.15
C ALA A 57 -1.66 0.43 14.61
N LEU A 58 -2.58 -0.20 13.86
CA LEU A 58 -2.68 -0.04 12.41
C LEU A 58 -3.15 1.36 12.00
N SER A 59 -4.01 1.99 12.80
CA SER A 59 -4.51 3.35 12.53
C SER A 59 -3.39 4.41 12.57
N GLU A 60 -2.35 4.18 13.39
CA GLU A 60 -1.19 5.07 13.51
C GLU A 60 -0.09 4.79 12.48
N SER A 61 -0.14 3.63 11.80
CA SER A 61 0.93 3.19 10.92
C SER A 61 0.59 3.37 9.45
N HIS A 62 1.27 4.31 8.80
CA HIS A 62 1.15 4.54 7.35
C HIS A 62 2.17 3.75 6.51
N SER A 63 2.93 2.84 7.12
CA SER A 63 3.99 2.07 6.45
C SER A 63 3.65 0.59 6.44
N LEU A 64 3.65 -0.02 5.25
CA LEU A 64 3.43 -1.46 5.07
C LEU A 64 4.38 -2.31 5.92
N GLY A 65 5.68 -1.97 5.97
CA GLY A 65 6.66 -2.72 6.76
C GLY A 65 6.34 -2.76 8.27
N LYS A 66 5.89 -1.63 8.83
CA LYS A 66 5.47 -1.54 10.23
C LYS A 66 4.19 -2.34 10.49
N ILE A 67 3.22 -2.26 9.57
CA ILE A 67 1.96 -3.03 9.61
C ILE A 67 2.28 -4.53 9.68
N PHE A 68 3.11 -5.04 8.78
CA PHE A 68 3.45 -6.47 8.73
C PHE A 68 4.22 -6.93 9.97
N SER A 69 5.18 -6.13 10.44
CA SER A 69 5.97 -6.46 11.64
C SER A 69 5.14 -6.45 12.92
N LEU A 70 4.13 -5.60 12.99
CA LEU A 70 3.17 -5.61 14.10
C LEU A 70 2.28 -6.84 14.03
N LEU A 71 1.69 -7.11 12.86
CA LEU A 71 0.84 -8.27 12.63
C LEU A 71 1.52 -9.58 13.01
N ALA A 72 2.74 -9.79 12.50
CA ALA A 72 3.50 -11.01 12.76
C ALA A 72 3.82 -11.21 14.24
N ARG A 73 4.25 -10.15 14.94
CA ARG A 73 4.51 -10.23 16.39
C ARG A 73 3.26 -10.51 17.21
N ARG A 74 2.12 -9.96 16.82
CA ARG A 74 0.84 -10.19 17.52
C ARG A 74 0.33 -11.61 17.32
N LEU A 75 0.36 -12.11 16.08
CA LEU A 75 0.04 -13.51 15.81
C LEU A 75 1.01 -14.45 16.52
N LYS A 76 2.29 -14.09 16.58
CA LYS A 76 3.30 -14.83 17.34
C LYS A 76 2.96 -14.90 18.83
N ALA A 77 2.61 -13.77 19.45
CA ALA A 77 2.25 -13.74 20.86
C ALA A 77 0.92 -14.47 21.18
N LEU A 78 -0.03 -14.46 20.25
CA LEU A 78 -1.37 -15.01 20.46
C LEU A 78 -1.46 -16.53 20.23
N LEU A 79 -0.77 -17.03 19.20
CA LEU A 79 -0.90 -18.41 18.74
C LEU A 79 0.38 -19.23 18.85
N ASP A 80 1.50 -18.58 19.19
CA ASP A 80 2.85 -19.17 19.26
C ASP A 80 3.29 -20.04 18.04
N PRO A 81 3.05 -19.64 16.78
CA PRO A 81 3.56 -20.36 15.61
C PRO A 81 5.09 -20.30 15.55
N ASP A 82 5.75 -21.39 15.15
CA ASP A 82 7.21 -21.41 14.93
C ASP A 82 7.66 -20.45 13.81
N VAL A 83 6.74 -20.13 12.89
CA VAL A 83 7.01 -19.27 11.73
C VAL A 83 5.77 -18.45 11.41
N VAL A 84 5.97 -17.16 11.16
CA VAL A 84 4.97 -16.28 10.55
C VAL A 84 5.56 -15.66 9.29
N GLN A 85 4.83 -15.76 8.18
CA GLN A 85 5.18 -15.14 6.92
C GLN A 85 4.04 -14.28 6.41
N VAL A 86 4.40 -13.16 5.79
CA VAL A 86 3.45 -12.32 5.07
C VAL A 86 3.88 -12.29 3.61
N TRP A 87 2.92 -12.58 2.75
CA TRP A 87 3.07 -12.63 1.30
C TRP A 87 2.09 -11.64 0.66
N MET A 88 2.58 -10.85 -0.28
CA MET A 88 1.79 -9.89 -1.03
C MET A 88 1.56 -10.38 -2.45
N VAL A 89 0.36 -10.12 -2.98
CA VAL A 89 0.03 -10.49 -4.36
C VAL A 89 0.55 -9.40 -5.31
N ASP A 90 1.45 -9.77 -6.21
CA ASP A 90 1.71 -9.02 -7.43
C ASP A 90 0.69 -9.45 -8.49
N ARG A 91 -0.19 -8.52 -8.87
CA ARG A 91 -1.27 -8.78 -9.81
C ARG A 91 -0.84 -8.74 -11.25
N GLU A 92 0.18 -7.95 -11.56
CA GLU A 92 0.67 -7.83 -12.92
C GLU A 92 1.45 -9.09 -13.28
N ALA A 93 2.31 -9.55 -12.36
CA ALA A 93 3.09 -10.76 -12.53
C ALA A 93 2.32 -12.06 -12.19
N GLN A 94 1.17 -11.98 -11.50
CA GLN A 94 0.46 -13.14 -10.94
C GLN A 94 1.33 -13.96 -9.98
N GLU A 95 2.03 -13.27 -9.09
CA GLU A 95 2.99 -13.86 -8.16
C GLU A 95 2.65 -13.51 -6.70
N LEU A 96 3.14 -14.33 -5.78
CA LEU A 96 3.23 -14.02 -4.36
C LEU A 96 4.64 -13.63 -4.01
N HIS A 97 4.80 -12.42 -3.50
CA HIS A 97 6.08 -11.87 -3.06
C HIS A 97 6.13 -11.89 -1.54
N GLN A 98 7.13 -12.56 -1.00
CA GLN A 98 7.36 -12.62 0.43
C GLN A 98 7.89 -11.27 0.91
N VAL A 99 7.15 -10.62 1.81
CA VAL A 99 7.52 -9.29 2.35
C VAL A 99 8.00 -9.36 3.79
N LEU A 100 7.68 -10.43 4.51
CA LEU A 100 8.12 -10.62 5.89
C LEU A 100 8.22 -12.11 6.25
N THR A 101 9.24 -12.45 7.03
CA THR A 101 9.35 -13.71 7.79
C THR A 101 9.76 -13.41 9.22
N LEU A 102 9.06 -14.00 10.18
CA LEU A 102 9.39 -14.04 11.60
C LEU A 102 9.54 -15.51 12.00
N VAL A 103 10.66 -15.88 12.60
CA VAL A 103 11.01 -17.25 13.00
C VAL A 103 11.74 -17.25 14.35
N ASP A 104 11.49 -18.24 15.19
CA ASP A 104 12.13 -18.34 16.52
C ASP A 104 13.60 -18.79 16.47
N ASP A 105 13.92 -19.72 15.57
CA ASP A 105 15.26 -20.30 15.42
C ASP A 105 15.74 -20.16 13.98
N GLU A 106 16.57 -19.12 13.76
CA GLU A 106 17.08 -18.69 12.47
C GLU A 106 17.93 -19.78 11.77
N HIS A 107 18.54 -20.72 12.50
CA HIS A 107 19.66 -21.52 11.97
C HIS A 107 19.26 -22.75 11.15
N ARG A 108 18.00 -23.22 11.19
CA ARG A 108 17.57 -24.41 10.43
C ARG A 108 16.50 -24.17 9.38
N LEU A 109 15.65 -23.18 9.61
CA LEU A 109 14.51 -22.93 8.73
C LEU A 109 14.75 -21.77 7.76
N ALA A 110 15.58 -20.79 8.14
CA ALA A 110 15.83 -19.62 7.32
C ALA A 110 16.48 -19.97 5.98
N ALA A 111 17.37 -20.97 5.91
CA ALA A 111 18.02 -21.36 4.66
C ALA A 111 17.02 -21.90 3.62
N VAL A 112 16.07 -22.74 4.03
CA VAL A 112 15.04 -23.32 3.14
C VAL A 112 14.00 -22.28 2.73
N LEU A 113 13.64 -21.38 3.66
CA LEU A 113 12.65 -20.34 3.40
C LEU A 113 13.22 -19.11 2.66
N ALA A 114 14.53 -18.83 2.78
CA ALA A 114 15.17 -17.67 2.14
C ALA A 114 15.27 -17.77 0.62
N GLU A 115 15.22 -18.99 0.06
CA GLU A 115 15.23 -19.24 -1.38
C GLU A 115 13.89 -18.91 -2.05
N HIS A 116 12.79 -18.89 -1.29
CA HIS A 116 11.43 -18.80 -1.80
C HIS A 116 10.84 -17.42 -1.53
N LYS A 117 11.39 -16.38 -2.18
CA LYS A 117 10.87 -15.00 -2.04
C LYS A 117 9.73 -14.69 -3.00
N ILE A 118 9.59 -15.46 -4.07
CA ILE A 118 8.59 -15.27 -5.12
C ILE A 118 8.00 -16.64 -5.47
N GLU A 119 6.68 -16.72 -5.53
CA GLU A 119 5.95 -17.91 -5.98
C GLU A 119 4.95 -17.53 -7.07
N GLU A 120 4.92 -18.29 -8.16
CA GLU A 120 3.89 -18.12 -9.19
C GLU A 120 2.55 -18.69 -8.69
N LEU A 121 1.48 -17.88 -8.73
CA LEU A 121 0.18 -18.26 -8.17
C LEU A 121 -0.46 -19.45 -8.87
N ALA A 122 -0.25 -19.62 -10.17
CA ALA A 122 -0.88 -20.68 -10.95
C ALA A 122 -0.28 -22.06 -10.65
N THR A 123 1.02 -22.12 -10.35
CA THR A 123 1.78 -23.38 -10.22
C THR A 123 2.13 -23.71 -8.77
N SER A 124 2.08 -22.75 -7.85
CA SER A 124 2.42 -22.96 -6.44
C SER A 124 1.46 -23.95 -5.76
N THR A 125 2.06 -24.95 -5.13
CA THR A 125 1.41 -26.02 -4.37
C THR A 125 1.30 -25.70 -2.87
N PHE A 126 1.79 -24.55 -2.42
CA PHE A 126 1.75 -24.17 -1.01
C PHE A 126 0.37 -23.70 -0.59
N SER A 127 0.07 -23.86 0.70
CA SER A 127 -1.21 -23.44 1.30
C SER A 127 -1.46 -21.93 1.18
N SER A 128 -0.38 -21.13 1.11
CA SER A 128 -0.43 -19.69 0.84
C SER A 128 -1.09 -19.39 -0.51
N ALA A 129 -0.60 -20.00 -1.59
CA ALA A 129 -1.16 -19.83 -2.92
C ALA A 129 -2.57 -20.44 -3.05
N GLU A 130 -2.82 -21.57 -2.37
CA GLU A 130 -4.17 -22.15 -2.30
C GLU A 130 -5.17 -21.20 -1.64
N ALA A 131 -4.81 -20.58 -0.51
CA ALA A 131 -5.65 -19.60 0.18
C ALA A 131 -5.92 -18.37 -0.71
N VAL A 132 -4.95 -17.95 -1.52
CA VAL A 132 -5.16 -16.87 -2.48
C VAL A 132 -6.13 -17.26 -3.60
N ARG A 133 -5.96 -18.45 -4.19
CA ARG A 133 -6.83 -18.93 -5.28
C ARG A 133 -8.26 -19.20 -4.81
N THR A 134 -8.41 -19.80 -3.63
CA THR A 134 -9.73 -20.18 -3.06
C THR A 134 -10.40 -19.04 -2.31
N ARG A 135 -9.61 -18.03 -1.87
CA ARG A 135 -10.07 -16.90 -1.04
C ARG A 135 -10.64 -17.38 0.29
N GLN A 136 -10.15 -18.51 0.78
CA GLN A 136 -10.57 -19.14 2.02
C GLN A 136 -9.37 -19.35 2.94
N ILE A 137 -9.64 -19.47 4.23
CA ILE A 137 -8.65 -19.91 5.20
C ILE A 137 -8.32 -21.37 4.88
N VAL A 138 -7.03 -21.66 4.75
CA VAL A 138 -6.53 -23.01 4.44
C VAL A 138 -5.72 -23.52 5.61
N VAL A 139 -6.05 -24.72 6.09
CA VAL A 139 -5.27 -25.46 7.08
C VAL A 139 -4.74 -26.71 6.39
N ARG A 140 -3.45 -27.00 6.52
CA ARG A 140 -2.82 -28.21 5.98
C ARG A 140 -1.98 -28.89 7.04
N ARG A 141 -2.16 -30.19 7.24
CA ARG A 141 -1.29 -31.01 8.10
C ARG A 141 -0.30 -31.82 7.27
N ALA A 142 0.86 -32.10 7.86
CA ALA A 142 1.89 -32.94 7.23
C ALA A 142 1.44 -34.41 7.03
N THR A 143 0.40 -34.84 7.76
CA THR A 143 -0.23 -36.17 7.61
C THR A 143 -1.16 -36.25 6.41
N GLU A 144 -1.59 -35.12 5.84
CA GLU A 144 -2.42 -35.08 4.65
C GLU A 144 -1.58 -35.34 3.39
N ALA A 145 -2.24 -35.78 2.32
CA ALA A 145 -1.61 -35.90 1.02
C ALA A 145 -1.30 -34.49 0.46
N VAL A 146 -0.05 -34.05 0.64
CA VAL A 146 0.45 -32.80 0.07
C VAL A 146 1.43 -33.07 -1.08
N PRO A 147 1.59 -32.13 -2.03
CA PRO A 147 2.57 -32.29 -3.12
C PRO A 147 4.00 -32.47 -2.61
N ALA A 148 4.83 -33.22 -3.35
CA ALA A 148 6.15 -33.66 -2.90
C ALA A 148 7.06 -32.52 -2.43
N ARG A 149 7.12 -31.42 -3.19
CA ARG A 149 7.89 -30.22 -2.80
C ARG A 149 7.41 -29.62 -1.49
N THR A 150 6.10 -29.58 -1.26
CA THR A 150 5.52 -29.09 -0.01
C THR A 150 5.87 -30.01 1.15
N ALA A 151 5.80 -31.33 0.95
CA ALA A 151 6.22 -32.32 1.96
C ALA A 151 7.72 -32.19 2.31
N GLU A 152 8.58 -31.97 1.32
CA GLU A 152 10.03 -31.79 1.54
C GLU A 152 10.33 -30.58 2.43
N ILE A 153 9.71 -29.43 2.16
CA ILE A 153 9.89 -28.21 2.97
C ILE A 153 9.32 -28.41 4.38
N MET A 154 8.12 -28.99 4.50
CA MET A 154 7.53 -29.28 5.81
C MET A 154 8.44 -30.23 6.61
N ALA A 155 8.96 -31.30 6.01
CA ALA A 155 9.86 -32.25 6.66
C ALA A 155 11.19 -31.59 7.09
N ALA A 156 11.80 -30.79 6.22
CA ALA A 156 13.03 -30.06 6.52
C ALA A 156 12.86 -29.10 7.71
N GLY A 157 11.70 -28.43 7.77
CA GLY A 157 11.33 -27.52 8.85
C GLY A 157 10.72 -28.17 10.09
N ARG A 158 10.48 -29.49 10.06
CA ARG A 158 9.67 -30.24 11.04
C ARG A 158 8.29 -29.62 11.26
N ILE A 159 7.71 -29.04 10.21
CA ILE A 159 6.39 -28.44 10.24
C ILE A 159 5.35 -29.55 10.17
N GLU A 160 4.48 -29.61 11.16
CA GLU A 160 3.37 -30.55 11.23
C GLU A 160 2.06 -29.95 10.74
N MET A 161 1.92 -28.61 10.78
CA MET A 161 0.70 -27.92 10.35
C MET A 161 1.02 -26.53 9.78
N THR A 162 0.26 -26.10 8.77
CA THR A 162 0.20 -24.71 8.31
C THR A 162 -1.21 -24.15 8.36
N LEU A 163 -1.30 -22.85 8.62
CA LEU A 163 -2.53 -22.06 8.59
C LEU A 163 -2.28 -20.84 7.70
N SER A 164 -3.03 -20.73 6.61
CA SER A 164 -2.95 -19.64 5.65
C SER A 164 -4.23 -18.81 5.68
N ILE A 165 -4.10 -17.53 6.05
CA ILE A 165 -5.21 -16.57 6.19
C ILE A 165 -5.12 -15.56 5.05
N PRO A 166 -6.08 -15.54 4.10
CA PRO A 166 -6.06 -14.57 3.01
C PRO A 166 -6.36 -13.16 3.53
N LEU A 167 -5.67 -12.17 3.00
CA LEU A 167 -5.86 -10.76 3.29
C LEU A 167 -6.82 -10.18 2.24
N LEU A 168 -8.12 -10.17 2.57
CA LEU A 168 -9.22 -9.79 1.68
C LEU A 168 -9.88 -8.47 2.08
N LEU A 169 -10.14 -7.61 1.09
CA LEU A 169 -11.00 -6.43 1.21
C LEU A 169 -12.03 -6.43 0.08
N GLY A 170 -13.28 -6.75 0.40
CA GLY A 170 -14.31 -7.02 -0.62
C GLY A 170 -13.88 -8.17 -1.54
N GLU A 171 -13.97 -7.96 -2.85
CA GLU A 171 -13.50 -8.90 -3.88
C GLU A 171 -12.00 -8.76 -4.20
N GLN A 172 -11.26 -7.99 -3.40
CA GLN A 172 -9.85 -7.74 -3.62
C GLN A 172 -8.97 -8.56 -2.66
N ILE A 173 -8.03 -9.35 -3.18
CA ILE A 173 -7.01 -10.04 -2.38
C ILE A 173 -5.69 -9.28 -2.43
N HIS A 174 -5.19 -8.88 -1.27
CA HIS A 174 -3.94 -8.12 -1.14
C HIS A 174 -2.75 -9.03 -0.86
N GLY A 175 -2.98 -10.18 -0.23
CA GLY A 175 -1.91 -11.05 0.24
C GLY A 175 -2.43 -12.23 1.03
N VAL A 176 -1.53 -12.90 1.71
CA VAL A 176 -1.82 -14.00 2.63
C VAL A 176 -0.82 -13.98 3.78
N VAL A 177 -1.33 -14.21 4.99
CA VAL A 177 -0.50 -14.52 6.15
C VAL A 177 -0.43 -16.03 6.27
N ASN A 178 0.79 -16.56 6.32
CA ASN A 178 1.02 -17.98 6.49
C ASN A 178 1.72 -18.24 7.82
N MET A 179 1.17 -19.13 8.62
CA MET A 179 1.74 -19.57 9.88
C MET A 179 2.09 -21.04 9.79
N MET A 180 3.23 -21.42 10.35
CA MET A 180 3.69 -22.80 10.38
C MET A 180 3.96 -23.23 11.81
N PHE A 181 3.54 -24.45 12.14
CA PHE A 181 3.62 -25.03 13.47
C PHE A 181 4.36 -26.37 13.38
N ARG A 182 5.30 -26.60 14.29
CA ARG A 182 6.00 -27.88 14.51
C ARG A 182 5.21 -28.86 15.36
N HIS A 183 3.97 -28.49 15.69
CA HIS A 183 3.00 -29.33 16.36
C HIS A 183 1.66 -29.17 15.64
N ALA A 184 0.93 -30.27 15.46
CA ALA A 184 -0.43 -30.20 14.95
C ALA A 184 -1.44 -29.84 16.06
N CYS A 185 -2.40 -28.97 15.72
CA CYS A 185 -3.48 -28.56 16.61
C CYS A 185 -4.82 -28.40 15.88
N SER A 186 -5.88 -28.07 16.62
CA SER A 186 -7.21 -27.79 16.10
C SER A 186 -7.63 -26.33 16.36
N PHE A 187 -8.52 -25.84 15.50
CA PHE A 187 -9.14 -24.53 15.60
C PHE A 187 -10.66 -24.71 15.63
N GLU A 188 -11.35 -23.88 16.40
CA GLU A 188 -12.81 -23.86 16.44
C GLU A 188 -13.37 -22.87 15.40
N VAL A 189 -14.69 -22.91 15.21
CA VAL A 189 -15.40 -22.00 14.29
C VAL A 189 -15.18 -20.54 14.69
N GLU A 190 -15.12 -20.28 16.00
CA GLU A 190 -14.84 -18.97 16.58
C GLU A 190 -13.46 -18.46 16.18
N ASP A 191 -12.44 -19.34 16.17
CA ASP A 191 -11.08 -18.98 15.77
C ASP A 191 -11.03 -18.58 14.30
N LEU A 192 -11.78 -19.28 13.43
CA LEU A 192 -11.89 -18.92 12.01
C LEU A 192 -12.54 -17.55 11.80
N ARG A 193 -13.57 -17.22 12.59
CA ARG A 193 -14.20 -15.89 12.54
C ARG A 193 -13.23 -14.80 12.95
N PHE A 194 -12.42 -15.06 13.97
CA PHE A 194 -11.33 -14.16 14.37
C PHE A 194 -10.31 -13.98 13.24
N PHE A 195 -9.86 -15.07 12.60
CA PHE A 195 -8.91 -15.00 11.49
C PHE A 195 -9.46 -14.25 10.26
N ASP A 196 -10.74 -14.43 9.92
CA ASP A 196 -11.38 -13.67 8.85
C ASP A 196 -11.44 -12.17 9.19
N ALA A 197 -11.84 -11.82 10.43
CA ALA A 197 -11.88 -10.44 10.89
C ALA A 197 -10.49 -9.78 10.90
N LEU A 198 -9.47 -10.53 11.32
CA LEU A 198 -8.07 -10.10 11.31
C LEU A 198 -7.58 -9.88 9.88
N GLY A 199 -7.85 -10.81 8.97
CA GLY A 199 -7.49 -10.69 7.55
C GLY A 199 -8.08 -9.43 6.92
N ARG A 200 -9.38 -9.17 7.14
CA ARG A 200 -10.07 -7.97 6.65
C ARG A 200 -9.48 -6.68 7.22
N THR A 201 -9.24 -6.65 8.53
CA THR A 201 -8.70 -5.48 9.23
C THR A 201 -7.33 -5.11 8.69
N VAL A 202 -6.46 -6.10 8.51
CA VAL A 202 -5.12 -5.92 7.94
C VAL A 202 -5.21 -5.43 6.49
N SER A 203 -6.12 -5.97 5.68
CA SER A 203 -6.31 -5.52 4.30
C SER A 203 -6.73 -4.06 4.17
N VAL A 204 -7.59 -3.57 5.07
CA VAL A 204 -7.94 -2.13 5.12
C VAL A 204 -6.69 -1.29 5.38
N ALA A 205 -5.86 -1.69 6.35
CA ALA A 205 -4.63 -0.97 6.66
C ALA A 205 -3.62 -0.98 5.50
N ILE A 206 -3.48 -2.12 4.81
CA ILE A 206 -2.64 -2.25 3.61
C ILE A 206 -3.13 -1.29 2.52
N GLN A 207 -4.41 -1.33 2.18
CA GLN A 207 -4.97 -0.48 1.13
C GLN A 207 -4.79 1.01 1.45
N ASN A 208 -4.99 1.39 2.71
CA ASN A 208 -4.77 2.77 3.15
C ASN A 208 -3.30 3.19 3.02
N ALA A 209 -2.35 2.32 3.39
CA ALA A 209 -0.93 2.60 3.25
C ALA A 209 -0.50 2.72 1.78
N GLU A 210 -0.97 1.82 0.91
CA GLU A 210 -0.73 1.86 -0.54
C GLU A 210 -1.29 3.15 -1.16
N LEU A 211 -2.51 3.55 -0.79
CA LEU A 211 -3.12 4.79 -1.26
C LEU A 211 -2.32 6.02 -0.82
N LEU A 212 -1.95 6.10 0.45
CA LEU A 212 -1.13 7.20 0.98
C LEU A 212 0.24 7.29 0.29
N GLU A 213 0.86 6.14 0.02
CA GLU A 213 2.13 6.09 -0.71
C GLU A 213 1.97 6.55 -2.17
N SER A 214 0.88 6.16 -2.84
CA SER A 214 0.59 6.60 -4.22
C SER A 214 0.41 8.12 -4.31
N ILE A 215 -0.38 8.71 -3.42
CA ILE A 215 -0.60 10.17 -3.32
C ILE A 215 0.72 10.88 -3.06
N SER A 216 1.54 10.33 -2.15
CA SER A 216 2.85 10.92 -1.81
C SER A 216 3.83 10.87 -2.98
N ARG A 217 3.80 9.79 -3.78
CA ARG A 217 4.63 9.61 -4.98
C ARG A 217 4.22 10.57 -6.08
N GLU A 218 2.93 10.71 -6.34
CA GLU A 218 2.40 11.63 -7.34
C GLU A 218 2.68 13.09 -6.99
N ARG A 219 2.44 13.49 -5.72
CA ARG A 219 2.81 14.83 -5.24
C ARG A 219 4.31 15.11 -5.41
N ARG A 220 5.16 14.13 -5.10
CA ARG A 220 6.61 14.28 -5.28
C ARG A 220 6.98 14.43 -6.75
N TRP A 221 6.36 13.65 -7.64
CA TRP A 221 6.57 13.73 -9.08
C TRP A 221 6.16 15.10 -9.64
N LEU A 222 4.95 15.57 -9.33
CA LEU A 222 4.46 16.89 -9.74
C LEU A 222 5.38 18.00 -9.23
N ARG A 223 5.81 17.91 -7.97
CA ARG A 223 6.76 18.88 -7.41
C ARG A 223 8.09 18.85 -8.18
N THR A 224 8.64 17.68 -8.48
CA THR A 224 9.87 17.57 -9.28
C THR A 224 9.69 18.21 -10.65
N ILE A 225 8.58 17.95 -11.35
CA ILE A 225 8.30 18.62 -12.63
C ILE A 225 8.28 20.13 -12.45
N LEU A 226 7.47 20.66 -11.53
CA LEU A 226 7.33 22.09 -11.31
C LEU A 226 8.67 22.77 -11.00
N GLU A 227 9.48 22.13 -10.16
CA GLU A 227 10.80 22.62 -9.74
C GLU A 227 11.84 22.64 -10.87
N GLU A 228 11.78 21.67 -11.79
CA GLU A 228 12.73 21.55 -12.89
C GLU A 228 12.27 22.26 -14.18
N LEU A 229 11.06 22.82 -14.21
CA LEU A 229 10.60 23.62 -15.35
C LEU A 229 11.56 24.81 -15.59
N PRO A 230 11.97 25.06 -16.84
CA PRO A 230 12.84 26.19 -17.17
C PRO A 230 12.11 27.53 -17.13
N THR A 231 10.78 27.53 -17.13
CA THR A 231 9.94 28.71 -17.03
C THR A 231 9.71 29.05 -15.55
N ALA A 232 9.81 30.33 -15.19
CA ALA A 232 9.47 30.80 -13.86
C ALA A 232 7.98 30.58 -13.56
N VAL A 233 7.68 29.86 -12.47
CA VAL A 233 6.32 29.53 -12.03
C VAL A 233 6.12 30.05 -10.61
N ILE A 234 4.97 30.69 -10.38
CA ILE A 234 4.52 31.17 -9.08
C ILE A 234 3.11 30.63 -8.84
N MET A 235 2.84 30.16 -7.63
CA MET A 235 1.50 29.82 -7.16
C MET A 235 1.15 30.63 -5.93
N ALA A 236 -0.11 31.02 -5.84
CA ALA A 236 -0.66 31.77 -4.72
C ALA A 236 -2.02 31.20 -4.33
N GLU A 237 -2.31 31.19 -3.03
CA GLU A 237 -3.56 30.71 -2.48
C GLU A 237 -4.10 31.63 -1.39
N GLY A 238 -5.38 31.44 -1.08
CA GLY A 238 -6.09 32.13 0.00
C GLY A 238 -6.54 33.54 -0.34
N ASP A 239 -7.41 34.08 0.52
CA ASP A 239 -8.07 35.39 0.33
C ASP A 239 -7.10 36.58 0.44
N GLU A 240 -5.90 36.35 0.98
CA GLU A 240 -4.83 37.35 1.05
C GLU A 240 -3.86 37.28 -0.13
N GLY A 241 -3.98 36.25 -0.98
CA GLY A 241 -3.07 36.03 -2.10
C GLY A 241 -1.65 35.77 -1.64
N ARG A 242 -1.46 34.81 -0.74
CA ARG A 242 -0.12 34.44 -0.28
C ARG A 242 0.54 33.54 -1.29
N LEU A 243 1.78 33.84 -1.64
CA LEU A 243 2.60 32.96 -2.47
C LEU A 243 2.87 31.66 -1.71
N THR A 244 2.37 30.56 -2.24
CA THR A 244 2.53 29.22 -1.66
C THR A 244 3.69 28.47 -2.30
N HIS A 245 4.09 28.82 -3.52
CA HIS A 245 5.17 28.13 -4.22
C HIS A 245 5.84 28.98 -5.29
N THR A 246 7.16 28.88 -5.38
CA THR A 246 7.97 29.40 -6.49
C THR A 246 8.96 28.32 -6.92
N ASN A 247 9.12 28.10 -8.23
CA ASN A 247 10.04 27.07 -8.71
C ASN A 247 11.49 27.59 -8.81
N LYS A 248 12.46 26.68 -8.98
CA LYS A 248 13.89 27.03 -9.16
C LYS A 248 14.17 28.03 -10.28
N ALA A 249 13.39 28.04 -11.36
CA ALA A 249 13.58 29.02 -12.44
C ALA A 249 13.22 30.43 -11.95
N PHE A 250 12.08 30.59 -11.28
CA PHE A 250 11.71 31.85 -10.64
C PHE A 250 12.77 32.29 -9.63
N GLN A 251 13.19 31.40 -8.74
CA GLN A 251 14.19 31.70 -7.71
C GLN A 251 15.55 32.10 -8.28
N ARG A 252 15.97 31.50 -9.40
CA ARG A 252 17.21 31.91 -10.10
C ARG A 252 17.09 33.27 -10.77
N MET A 253 15.91 33.63 -11.26
CA MET A 253 15.68 34.89 -11.97
C MET A 253 15.42 36.07 -11.03
N LEU A 254 14.71 35.82 -9.93
CA LEU A 254 14.10 36.86 -9.09
C LEU A 254 14.28 36.60 -7.58
N GLY A 255 15.01 35.57 -7.17
CA GLY A 255 15.23 35.23 -5.77
C GLY A 255 14.04 34.56 -5.08
N ALA A 256 14.21 34.19 -3.82
CA ALA A 256 13.19 33.49 -3.03
C ALA A 256 12.17 34.48 -2.42
N VAL A 257 10.88 34.18 -2.55
CA VAL A 257 9.76 35.02 -2.06
C VAL A 257 8.62 34.22 -1.42
N ASP A 258 8.92 33.02 -0.91
CA ASP A 258 7.91 32.15 -0.31
C ASP A 258 7.21 32.84 0.88
N GLY A 259 5.88 32.80 0.91
CA GLY A 259 5.05 33.43 1.95
C GLY A 259 4.77 34.93 1.77
N MET A 260 5.34 35.57 0.73
CA MET A 260 5.04 36.97 0.37
C MET A 260 3.59 37.14 -0.10
N SER A 261 3.00 38.32 0.12
CA SER A 261 1.68 38.63 -0.46
C SER A 261 1.83 39.06 -1.91
N LEU A 262 0.88 38.65 -2.76
CA LEU A 262 0.73 39.13 -4.14
C LEU A 262 0.72 40.67 -4.22
N ARG A 263 0.30 41.35 -3.16
CA ARG A 263 0.22 42.81 -3.09
C ARG A 263 1.60 43.49 -3.14
N ASP A 264 2.60 42.83 -2.59
CA ASP A 264 3.96 43.38 -2.46
C ASP A 264 4.81 43.11 -3.71
N ILE A 265 4.35 42.23 -4.61
CA ILE A 265 5.08 41.78 -5.80
C ILE A 265 5.43 42.94 -6.75
N PRO A 266 4.50 43.84 -7.13
CA PRO A 266 4.85 44.91 -8.07
C PRO A 266 5.94 45.82 -7.55
N GLU A 267 5.90 46.19 -6.26
CA GLU A 267 6.91 47.04 -5.64
C GLU A 267 8.24 46.28 -5.48
N ARG A 268 8.19 45.02 -5.04
CA ARG A 268 9.40 44.21 -4.80
C ARG A 268 10.24 44.03 -6.05
N PHE A 269 9.61 43.79 -7.20
CA PHE A 269 10.28 43.51 -8.45
C PHE A 269 10.24 44.67 -9.46
N GLY A 270 9.75 45.84 -9.03
CA GLY A 270 9.60 47.02 -9.88
C GLY A 270 8.81 46.72 -11.16
N ILE A 271 7.67 46.05 -11.04
CA ILE A 271 6.86 45.64 -12.19
C ILE A 271 6.20 46.86 -12.81
N THR A 272 6.46 47.13 -14.08
CA THR A 272 5.90 48.29 -14.81
C THR A 272 5.16 47.87 -16.07
N ASP A 273 4.17 48.69 -16.45
CA ASP A 273 3.50 48.56 -17.74
C ASP A 273 4.47 49.01 -18.85
N PRO A 274 4.76 48.18 -19.87
CA PRO A 274 5.77 48.47 -20.88
C PRO A 274 5.38 49.61 -21.85
N ARG A 275 4.10 50.00 -21.90
CA ARG A 275 3.63 51.09 -22.78
C ARG A 275 3.65 52.44 -22.07
N THR A 276 3.35 52.45 -20.77
CA THR A 276 3.20 53.69 -19.99
C THR A 276 4.37 53.96 -19.05
N GLY A 277 5.15 52.94 -18.69
CA GLY A 277 6.21 53.01 -17.69
C GLY A 277 5.70 53.18 -16.25
N ALA A 278 4.39 53.18 -16.03
CA ALA A 278 3.81 53.28 -14.70
C ALA A 278 3.95 51.95 -13.94
N MET A 279 4.03 52.04 -12.61
CA MET A 279 4.00 50.85 -11.74
C MET A 279 2.71 50.06 -11.96
N PHE A 280 2.84 48.75 -12.05
CA PHE A 280 1.71 47.86 -12.32
C PHE A 280 0.88 47.68 -11.05
N GLU A 281 -0.45 47.82 -11.13
CA GLU A 281 -1.34 47.60 -10.00
C GLU A 281 -1.43 46.10 -9.67
N TRP A 282 -1.27 45.74 -8.40
CA TRP A 282 -1.24 44.32 -7.98
C TRP A 282 -2.55 43.59 -8.34
N LYS A 283 -3.68 44.29 -8.33
CA LYS A 283 -5.00 43.73 -8.67
C LYS A 283 -5.13 43.35 -10.13
N ASP A 284 -4.28 43.93 -10.98
CA ASP A 284 -4.25 43.69 -12.41
C ASP A 284 -3.21 42.64 -12.80
N LEU A 285 -2.41 42.13 -11.85
CA LEU A 285 -1.58 40.95 -12.11
C LEU A 285 -2.47 39.79 -12.57
N ALA A 286 -2.00 39.05 -13.57
CA ALA A 286 -2.74 37.90 -14.08
C ALA A 286 -3.09 36.89 -12.99
N LEU A 287 -2.14 36.66 -12.05
CA LEU A 287 -2.34 35.77 -10.91
C LEU A 287 -3.37 36.32 -9.89
N ALA A 288 -3.43 37.63 -9.69
CA ALA A 288 -4.42 38.25 -8.81
C ALA A 288 -5.84 38.21 -9.41
N ARG A 289 -5.98 38.45 -10.72
CA ARG A 289 -7.27 38.29 -11.43
C ARG A 289 -7.74 36.84 -11.41
N ALA A 290 -6.84 35.89 -11.62
CA ALA A 290 -7.17 34.47 -11.53
C ALA A 290 -7.65 34.09 -10.12
N LEU A 291 -6.92 34.51 -9.08
CA LEU A 291 -7.23 34.14 -7.70
C LEU A 291 -8.50 34.82 -7.15
N PHE A 292 -8.68 36.12 -7.38
CA PHE A 292 -9.76 36.90 -6.75
C PHE A 292 -11.00 37.08 -7.63
N ARG A 293 -10.87 36.89 -8.95
CA ARG A 293 -11.98 37.06 -9.90
C ARG A 293 -12.32 35.79 -10.67
N GLY A 294 -11.51 34.73 -10.55
CA GLY A 294 -11.69 33.50 -11.33
C GLY A 294 -11.40 33.68 -12.83
N GLU A 295 -10.71 34.76 -13.21
CA GLU A 295 -10.45 35.12 -14.60
C GLU A 295 -9.06 34.63 -15.04
N ALA A 296 -9.00 33.64 -15.94
CA ALA A 296 -7.76 33.28 -16.61
C ALA A 296 -7.34 34.41 -17.55
N SER A 297 -6.16 35.00 -17.30
CA SER A 297 -5.63 36.10 -18.13
C SER A 297 -4.14 35.93 -18.39
N SER A 298 -3.67 36.47 -19.50
CA SER A 298 -2.26 36.64 -19.83
C SER A 298 -1.95 38.12 -20.03
N GLY A 299 -0.71 38.51 -19.79
CA GLY A 299 -0.26 39.89 -19.95
C GLY A 299 1.26 39.97 -19.98
N GLU A 300 1.77 41.00 -20.63
CA GLU A 300 3.20 41.31 -20.66
C GLU A 300 3.46 42.49 -19.71
N PHE A 301 4.52 42.37 -18.93
CA PHE A 301 4.97 43.41 -18.01
C PHE A 301 6.50 43.41 -17.99
N GLN A 302 7.09 44.56 -17.68
CA GLN A 302 8.53 44.67 -17.44
C GLN A 302 8.81 44.41 -15.97
N VAL A 303 9.90 43.69 -15.69
CA VAL A 303 10.37 43.39 -14.35
C VAL A 303 11.80 43.87 -14.23
N ARG A 304 12.14 44.50 -13.12
CA ARG A 304 13.52 44.88 -12.82
C ARG A 304 14.22 43.72 -12.12
N GLY A 305 15.25 43.17 -12.74
CA GLY A 305 16.09 42.14 -12.11
C GLY A 305 16.99 42.74 -11.03
N ASP A 306 17.52 41.88 -10.15
CA ASP A 306 18.48 42.28 -9.11
C ASP A 306 19.78 42.88 -9.69
N ASP A 307 20.07 42.64 -10.98
CA ASP A 307 21.25 43.12 -11.70
C ASP A 307 21.14 44.56 -12.23
N GLY A 308 19.98 45.22 -12.06
CA GLY A 308 19.77 46.65 -12.37
C GLY A 308 18.94 46.96 -13.62
#